data_AF-A0A9D4BP43-F1
#
_entry.id   AF-A0A9D4BP43-F1
#
_cell.length_a   1.000
_cell.length_b   1.000
_cell.length_c   1.000
_cell.angle_alpha   90.00
_cell.angle_beta   90.00
_cell.angle_gamma   90.00
#
_symmetry.space_group_name_H-M   'P 1'
#
loop_
_entity.id
_entity.type
_entity.pdbx_description
1 polymer ?
#
loop_
_entity_poly.entity_id
_entity_poly.type
_entity_poly.pdbx_seq_one_letter_code
_entity_poly.pdbx_strand_id
1 'polypeptide(L)'
;MVIAAFANTEINISYSNGKSISKTLNWLDVYQEMSSENDLTGTIVRSSKPVSVVSGTSCTHVLRINTYGCDMVGEQMIPTKAFEKHFIIPPILSNQFMVRIFSSQSNNTVCVKDSLFEKCTTIGAHQWLESVPYSSTLVVTSQEPISVIQYKESEGYMTIIPGIRQFMNSYSFVAPEASQDHNNYISVTILSSASQTLRLDGKPPRQLVGTSNVQPPFNNYTVVTFNITAGYHVMISTETHITFGLIVFGIGKLAAYGYPAGIKFGKSI
;
A
#
# COMPACT_ATOMS: atom_id res chain seq x y z
N MET A 1 15.94 -3.74 2.27
CA MET A 1 16.58 -3.60 3.60
C MET A 1 15.85 -4.49 4.59
N VAL A 2 16.59 -5.17 5.48
CA VAL A 2 16.05 -5.98 6.58
C VAL A 2 16.67 -5.48 7.88
N ILE A 3 15.84 -5.12 8.86
CA ILE A 3 16.25 -4.53 10.13
C ILE A 3 15.86 -5.49 11.25
N ALA A 4 16.83 -5.90 12.07
CA ALA A 4 16.59 -6.83 13.16
C ALA A 4 16.04 -6.13 14.41
N ALA A 5 14.88 -6.59 14.91
CA ALA A 5 14.31 -6.10 16.15
C ALA A 5 14.94 -6.73 17.41
N PHE A 6 15.70 -7.82 17.24
CA PHE A 6 16.30 -8.60 18.33
C PHE A 6 17.72 -9.05 17.98
N ALA A 7 18.57 -9.24 19.00
CA ALA A 7 19.89 -9.81 18.81
C ALA A 7 19.83 -11.30 18.40
N ASN A 8 20.89 -11.78 17.75
CA ASN A 8 20.99 -13.15 17.23
C ASN A 8 19.77 -13.53 16.37
N THR A 9 19.36 -12.64 15.46
CA THR A 9 18.30 -12.89 14.47
C THR A 9 18.93 -13.48 13.22
N GLU A 10 18.59 -14.71 12.91
CA GLU A 10 19.04 -15.36 11.67
C GLU A 10 18.09 -14.97 10.54
N ILE A 11 18.64 -14.47 9.45
CA ILE A 11 17.90 -14.17 8.23
C ILE A 11 18.39 -15.06 7.09
N ASN A 12 17.46 -15.54 6.27
CA ASN A 12 17.72 -16.21 5.00
C ASN A 12 16.99 -15.45 3.90
N ILE A 13 17.75 -14.93 2.94
CA ILE A 13 17.24 -14.16 1.81
C ILE A 13 17.43 -15.01 0.57
N SER A 14 16.34 -15.28 -0.15
CA SER A 14 16.34 -16.03 -1.41
C SER A 14 15.91 -15.10 -2.54
N TYR A 15 16.75 -14.96 -3.56
CA TYR A 15 16.48 -14.12 -4.74
C TYR A 15 15.81 -14.93 -5.85
N SER A 16 15.16 -14.21 -6.77
CA SER A 16 14.46 -14.80 -7.93
C SER A 16 15.38 -15.59 -8.88
N ASN A 17 16.67 -15.25 -8.92
CA ASN A 17 17.69 -15.96 -9.70
C ASN A 17 18.21 -17.26 -9.03
N GLY A 18 17.60 -17.70 -7.92
CA GLY A 18 17.97 -18.91 -7.20
C GLY A 18 19.15 -18.76 -6.23
N LYS A 19 19.83 -17.61 -6.20
CA LYS A 19 20.86 -17.34 -5.18
C LYS A 19 20.19 -17.13 -3.83
N SER A 20 20.91 -17.49 -2.77
CA SER A 20 20.50 -17.19 -1.40
C SER A 20 21.67 -16.75 -0.54
N ILE A 21 21.37 -15.96 0.49
CA ILE A 21 22.34 -15.53 1.50
C ILE A 21 21.73 -15.74 2.88
N SER A 22 22.58 -16.14 3.83
CA SER A 22 22.22 -16.23 5.24
C SER A 22 23.12 -15.32 6.07
N LYS A 23 22.53 -14.60 7.02
CA LYS A 23 23.25 -13.70 7.94
C LYS A 23 22.66 -13.83 9.34
N THR A 24 23.50 -13.62 10.35
CA THR A 24 23.04 -13.38 11.72
C THR A 24 23.16 -11.89 12.00
N LEU A 25 22.05 -11.29 12.43
CA LEU A 25 21.92 -9.87 12.76
C LEU A 25 21.76 -9.70 14.26
N ASN A 26 22.49 -8.75 14.85
CA ASN A 26 22.28 -8.29 16.21
C ASN A 26 21.19 -7.21 16.28
N TRP A 27 20.89 -6.75 17.50
CA TRP A 27 19.85 -5.75 17.74
C TRP A 27 20.14 -4.47 16.94
N LEU A 28 19.17 -4.03 16.14
CA LEU A 28 19.25 -2.89 15.22
C LEU A 28 20.26 -3.03 14.07
N ASP A 29 20.85 -4.21 13.87
CA ASP A 29 21.65 -4.46 12.68
C ASP A 29 20.76 -4.39 11.43
N VAL A 30 21.35 -3.87 10.36
CA VAL A 30 20.69 -3.65 9.07
C VAL A 30 21.42 -4.47 8.01
N TYR A 31 20.68 -5.37 7.36
CA TYR A 31 21.10 -5.95 6.09
C TYR A 31 20.50 -5.16 4.93
N GLN A 32 21.34 -4.57 4.09
CA GLN A 32 20.91 -3.85 2.90
C GLN A 32 21.45 -4.53 1.64
N GLU A 33 20.53 -4.94 0.78
CA GLU A 33 20.82 -5.35 -0.59
C GLU A 33 20.44 -4.20 -1.52
N MET A 34 21.30 -3.89 -2.49
CA MET A 34 21.00 -2.98 -3.58
C MET A 34 21.52 -3.60 -4.87
N SER A 35 20.73 -3.51 -5.94
CA SER A 35 21.18 -3.90 -7.27
C SER A 35 20.84 -2.78 -8.26
N SER A 36 21.82 -2.40 -9.07
CA SER A 36 21.64 -1.45 -10.18
C SER A 36 21.16 -2.13 -11.47
N GLU A 37 21.36 -3.44 -11.58
CA GLU A 37 21.11 -4.20 -12.81
C GLU A 37 20.02 -5.26 -12.69
N ASN A 38 19.57 -5.59 -11.46
CA ASN A 38 18.59 -6.64 -11.24
C ASN A 38 17.37 -6.13 -10.49
N ASP A 39 16.18 -6.46 -10.99
CA ASP A 39 14.94 -6.34 -10.23
C ASP A 39 14.91 -7.39 -9.11
N LEU A 40 14.87 -6.92 -7.87
CA LEU A 40 14.80 -7.77 -6.67
C LEU A 40 13.37 -8.20 -6.31
N THR A 41 12.38 -7.85 -7.14
CA THR A 41 10.98 -8.25 -6.96
C THR A 41 10.86 -9.78 -6.91
N GLY A 42 10.13 -10.29 -5.92
CA GLY A 42 10.03 -11.73 -5.65
C GLY A 42 11.08 -12.27 -4.67
N THR A 43 11.96 -11.43 -4.14
CA THR A 43 12.88 -11.82 -3.05
C THR A 43 12.11 -12.28 -1.82
N ILE A 44 12.49 -13.43 -1.27
CA ILE A 44 11.88 -14.02 -0.08
C ILE A 44 12.80 -13.77 1.11
N VAL A 45 12.27 -13.14 2.15
CA VAL A 45 12.97 -12.94 3.42
C VAL A 45 12.36 -13.86 4.48
N ARG A 46 13.16 -14.81 4.98
CA ARG A 46 12.83 -15.63 6.15
C ARG A 46 13.68 -15.16 7.33
N SER A 47 13.10 -15.20 8.53
CA SER A 47 13.79 -14.80 9.75
C SER A 47 13.40 -15.69 10.93
N SER A 48 14.33 -15.96 11.84
CA SER A 48 14.07 -16.72 13.06
C SER A 48 13.39 -15.89 14.16
N LYS A 49 13.44 -14.57 14.07
CA LYS A 49 12.84 -13.59 14.99
C LYS A 49 12.22 -12.43 14.19
N PRO A 50 11.31 -11.63 14.77
CA PRO A 50 10.71 -10.50 14.06
C PRO A 50 11.75 -9.54 13.49
N VAL A 51 11.52 -9.13 12.24
CA VAL A 51 12.32 -8.14 11.49
C VAL A 51 11.38 -7.14 10.82
N SER A 52 11.87 -5.92 10.57
CA SER A 52 11.24 -5.01 9.62
C SER A 52 11.88 -5.17 8.24
N VAL A 53 11.08 -5.18 7.19
CA VAL A 53 11.55 -5.28 5.80
C VAL A 53 11.09 -4.03 5.06
N VAL A 54 12.04 -3.28 4.50
CA VAL A 54 11.74 -2.11 3.66
C VAL A 54 12.20 -2.41 2.24
N SER A 55 11.32 -2.21 1.27
CA SER A 55 11.60 -2.36 -0.16
C SER A 55 11.41 -1.03 -0.87
N GLY A 56 12.22 -0.76 -1.89
CA GLY A 56 12.22 0.52 -2.57
C GLY A 56 13.27 0.60 -3.66
N THR A 57 13.30 1.74 -4.35
CA THR A 57 14.36 2.11 -5.29
C THR A 57 14.76 3.56 -5.04
N SER A 58 16.05 3.85 -5.13
CA SER A 58 16.59 5.21 -4.99
C SER A 58 16.25 6.10 -6.18
N CYS A 59 15.84 5.51 -7.30
CA CYS A 59 15.53 6.21 -8.53
C CYS A 59 14.45 5.43 -9.28
N THR A 60 13.21 5.93 -9.24
CA THR A 60 12.11 5.39 -10.03
C THR A 60 11.70 6.36 -11.13
N HIS A 61 11.56 5.82 -12.33
CA HIS A 61 10.83 6.41 -13.44
C HIS A 61 9.58 5.57 -13.66
N VAL A 62 8.64 5.55 -12.71
CA VAL A 62 7.37 4.85 -12.93
C VAL A 62 6.77 5.48 -14.20
N LEU A 63 6.88 4.78 -15.33
CA LEU A 63 6.38 5.10 -16.66
C LEU A 63 6.79 6.42 -17.34
N ARG A 64 7.51 7.34 -16.70
CA ARG A 64 8.11 8.51 -17.38
C ARG A 64 9.49 8.23 -17.96
N ILE A 65 9.50 7.77 -19.21
CA ILE A 65 10.71 7.75 -20.04
C ILE A 65 10.94 9.21 -20.50
N ASN A 66 12.06 9.84 -20.09
CA ASN A 66 12.54 11.18 -20.52
C ASN A 66 12.22 12.42 -19.66
N THR A 67 12.05 12.31 -18.34
CA THR A 67 12.10 13.50 -17.46
C THR A 67 13.46 13.69 -16.78
N TYR A 68 13.87 14.94 -16.60
CA TYR A 68 15.04 15.31 -15.77
C TYR A 68 14.71 15.04 -14.29
N GLY A 69 15.31 13.98 -13.73
CA GLY A 69 15.13 13.58 -12.33
C GLY A 69 14.32 12.29 -12.18
N CYS A 70 14.54 11.62 -11.05
CA CYS A 70 13.78 10.46 -10.59
C CYS A 70 13.54 10.60 -9.09
N ASP A 71 12.46 9.98 -8.62
CA ASP A 71 12.13 10.02 -7.21
C ASP A 71 12.60 8.75 -6.50
N MET A 72 12.89 8.86 -5.21
CA MET A 72 13.04 7.70 -4.35
C MET A 72 11.66 7.22 -3.91
N VAL A 73 11.46 5.90 -3.93
CA VAL A 73 10.30 5.26 -3.29
C VAL A 73 10.77 4.21 -2.31
N GLY A 74 10.04 4.07 -1.21
CA GLY A 74 10.31 3.07 -0.20
C GLY A 74 9.07 2.82 0.63
N GLU A 75 8.86 1.56 1.00
CA GLU A 75 7.69 1.14 1.76
C GLU A 75 8.06 -0.04 2.67
N GLN A 76 7.47 -0.08 3.86
CA GLN A 76 7.65 -1.20 4.77
C GLN A 76 6.74 -2.35 4.36
N MET A 77 7.34 -3.49 4.01
CA MET A 77 6.61 -4.67 3.57
C MET A 77 5.88 -5.33 4.75
N ILE A 78 4.64 -5.75 4.51
CA ILE A 78 3.88 -6.56 5.47
C ILE A 78 4.29 -8.04 5.37
N PRO A 79 4.27 -8.81 6.47
CA PRO A 79 4.62 -10.22 6.43
C PRO A 79 3.56 -11.03 5.65
N THR A 80 3.97 -12.12 5.00
CA THR A 80 3.07 -12.96 4.18
C THR A 80 1.88 -13.51 4.95
N LYS A 81 2.02 -13.76 6.25
CA LYS A 81 0.92 -14.17 7.14
C LYS A 81 -0.19 -13.13 7.32
N ALA A 82 0.08 -11.88 6.95
CA ALA A 82 -0.86 -10.77 7.00
C ALA A 82 -1.45 -10.44 5.61
N PHE A 83 -1.15 -11.23 4.58
CA PHE A 83 -1.75 -11.04 3.26
C PHE A 83 -3.27 -11.27 3.33
N GLU A 84 -4.02 -10.61 2.45
CA GLU A 84 -5.49 -10.64 2.43
C GLU A 84 -6.00 -11.04 1.05
N LYS A 85 -7.32 -11.28 0.93
CA LYS A 85 -7.96 -11.73 -0.33
C LYS A 85 -8.80 -10.66 -1.03
N HIS A 86 -9.09 -9.56 -0.34
CA HIS A 86 -10.08 -8.58 -0.78
C HIS A 86 -9.57 -7.17 -0.53
N PHE A 87 -9.47 -6.38 -1.60
CA PHE A 87 -8.93 -5.03 -1.58
C PHE A 87 -9.83 -4.09 -2.37
N ILE A 88 -9.91 -2.86 -1.89
CA ILE A 88 -10.46 -1.72 -2.61
C ILE A 88 -9.32 -0.72 -2.70
N ILE A 89 -8.89 -0.41 -3.92
CA ILE A 89 -7.75 0.44 -4.19
C ILE A 89 -8.27 1.82 -4.56
N PRO A 90 -8.05 2.84 -3.70
CA PRO A 90 -8.53 4.19 -3.96
C PRO A 90 -7.81 4.81 -5.17
N PRO A 91 -8.48 5.65 -5.97
CA PRO A 91 -7.82 6.42 -7.00
C PRO A 91 -6.95 7.52 -6.39
N ILE A 92 -5.88 7.89 -7.09
CA ILE A 92 -5.00 9.00 -6.69
C ILE A 92 -5.51 10.31 -7.32
N LEU A 93 -6.74 10.69 -6.95
CA LEU A 93 -7.50 11.76 -7.61
C LEU A 93 -7.62 11.51 -9.12
N SER A 94 -7.24 12.48 -9.97
CA SER A 94 -7.24 12.37 -11.43
C SER A 94 -5.97 11.73 -12.00
N ASN A 95 -5.04 11.27 -11.15
CA ASN A 95 -3.79 10.67 -11.60
C ASN A 95 -3.94 9.19 -11.88
N GLN A 96 -3.16 8.72 -12.84
CA GLN A 96 -3.06 7.30 -13.12
C GLN A 96 -2.12 6.60 -12.13
N PHE A 97 -2.43 5.33 -11.88
CA PHE A 97 -1.66 4.46 -11.00
C PHE A 97 -1.64 3.03 -11.50
N MET A 98 -0.62 2.29 -11.12
CA MET A 98 -0.52 0.85 -11.34
C MET A 98 -0.54 0.12 -10.01
N VAL A 99 -0.85 -1.17 -10.06
CA VAL A 99 -0.78 -2.04 -8.89
C VAL A 99 0.14 -3.23 -9.16
N ARG A 100 1.00 -3.53 -8.18
CA ARG A 100 1.79 -4.75 -8.15
C ARG A 100 1.24 -5.68 -7.09
N ILE A 101 0.95 -6.91 -7.49
CA ILE A 101 0.28 -7.90 -6.65
C ILE A 101 1.20 -9.10 -6.47
N PHE A 102 1.40 -9.51 -5.22
CA PHE A 102 2.28 -10.62 -4.85
C PHE A 102 1.47 -11.77 -4.27
N SER A 103 1.72 -12.99 -4.74
CA SER A 103 1.14 -14.20 -4.15
C SER A 103 2.16 -14.97 -3.31
N SER A 104 1.75 -15.37 -2.12
CA SER A 104 2.52 -16.31 -1.30
C SER A 104 2.20 -17.78 -1.61
N GLN A 105 1.13 -18.04 -2.37
CA GLN A 105 0.61 -19.37 -2.68
C GLN A 105 0.63 -19.63 -4.19
N SER A 106 0.78 -20.90 -4.57
CA SER A 106 0.70 -21.34 -5.96
C SER A 106 -0.75 -21.42 -6.45
N ASN A 107 -0.93 -21.37 -7.77
CA ASN A 107 -2.24 -21.48 -8.43
C ASN A 107 -3.27 -20.45 -7.90
N ASN A 108 -2.81 -19.23 -7.59
CA ASN A 108 -3.67 -18.19 -7.04
C ASN A 108 -4.26 -17.34 -8.18
N THR A 109 -5.56 -17.49 -8.43
CA THR A 109 -6.26 -16.64 -9.39
C THR A 109 -6.60 -15.30 -8.74
N VAL A 110 -6.07 -14.23 -9.32
CA VAL A 110 -6.28 -12.84 -8.91
C VAL A 110 -7.10 -12.14 -9.99
N CYS A 111 -8.20 -11.51 -9.61
CA CYS A 111 -9.04 -10.69 -10.47
C CYS A 111 -8.91 -9.22 -10.07
N VAL A 112 -8.59 -8.38 -11.05
CA VAL A 112 -8.52 -6.91 -10.92
C VAL A 112 -9.65 -6.33 -11.76
N LYS A 113 -10.49 -5.51 -11.12
CA LYS A 113 -11.70 -4.97 -11.71
C LYS A 113 -11.80 -3.47 -11.50
N ASP A 114 -12.07 -2.74 -12.57
CA ASP A 114 -12.42 -1.32 -12.53
C ASP A 114 -13.87 -1.13 -13.00
N SER A 115 -14.29 0.12 -13.27
CA SER A 115 -15.65 0.41 -13.76
C SER A 115 -15.95 -0.09 -15.18
N LEU A 116 -14.93 -0.48 -15.96
CA LEU A 116 -15.03 -0.79 -17.38
C LEU A 116 -14.73 -2.26 -17.67
N PHE A 117 -13.75 -2.85 -17.01
CA PHE A 117 -13.24 -4.18 -17.29
C PHE A 117 -12.84 -4.95 -16.04
N GLU A 118 -12.83 -6.27 -16.18
CA GLU A 118 -12.33 -7.21 -15.20
C GLU A 118 -11.33 -8.14 -15.88
N LYS A 119 -10.14 -8.29 -15.28
CA LYS A 119 -9.09 -9.19 -15.75
C LYS A 119 -8.69 -10.12 -14.62
N CYS A 120 -8.84 -11.42 -14.84
CA CYS A 120 -8.34 -12.46 -13.96
C CYS A 120 -7.04 -13.07 -14.50
N THR A 121 -6.09 -13.33 -13.62
CA THR A 121 -4.79 -13.94 -13.96
C THR A 121 -4.37 -14.86 -12.83
N THR A 122 -3.94 -16.08 -13.18
CA THR A 122 -3.42 -17.04 -12.20
C THR A 122 -1.92 -16.89 -12.09
N ILE A 123 -1.43 -16.68 -10.87
CA ILE A 123 -0.01 -16.53 -10.54
C ILE A 123 0.43 -17.60 -9.55
N GLY A 124 1.69 -18.03 -9.67
CA GLY A 124 2.32 -19.01 -8.79
C GLY A 124 2.83 -18.42 -7.46
N ALA A 125 3.34 -19.29 -6.58
CA ALA A 125 3.95 -18.85 -5.33
C ALA A 125 5.21 -18.02 -5.62
N HIS A 126 5.37 -16.92 -4.88
CA HIS A 126 6.46 -15.96 -5.02
C HIS A 126 6.54 -15.28 -6.40
N GLN A 127 5.50 -15.44 -7.22
CA GLN A 127 5.32 -14.66 -8.43
C GLN A 127 4.51 -13.41 -8.12
N TRP A 128 4.58 -12.46 -9.04
CA TRP A 128 3.89 -11.20 -8.97
C TRP A 128 3.28 -10.86 -10.33
N LEU A 129 2.27 -10.01 -10.31
CA LEU A 129 1.72 -9.38 -11.50
C LEU A 129 1.81 -7.86 -11.34
N GLU A 130 1.98 -7.16 -12.45
CA GLU A 130 1.84 -5.71 -12.53
C GLU A 130 0.72 -5.39 -13.50
N SER A 131 -0.10 -4.41 -13.12
CA SER A 131 -1.25 -4.03 -13.90
C SER A 131 -0.91 -2.97 -14.95
N VAL A 132 -1.79 -2.83 -15.95
CA VAL A 132 -1.83 -1.60 -16.74
C VAL A 132 -2.20 -0.40 -15.85
N PRO A 133 -1.96 0.85 -16.28
CA PRO A 133 -2.41 2.00 -15.53
C PRO A 133 -3.94 2.14 -15.47
N TYR A 134 -4.42 2.58 -14.32
CA TYR A 134 -5.83 2.89 -14.04
C TYR A 134 -5.97 4.30 -13.47
N SER A 135 -7.16 4.89 -13.64
CA SER A 135 -7.51 6.20 -13.08
C SER A 135 -8.76 6.16 -12.19
N SER A 136 -9.34 4.98 -11.97
CA SER A 136 -10.57 4.77 -11.20
C SER A 136 -10.35 3.78 -10.06
N THR A 137 -11.28 3.72 -9.11
CA THR A 137 -11.22 2.76 -7.99
C THR A 137 -11.15 1.33 -8.52
N LEU A 138 -10.21 0.54 -7.99
CA LEU A 138 -10.11 -0.88 -8.31
C LEU A 138 -10.65 -1.76 -7.19
N VAL A 139 -11.26 -2.86 -7.58
CA VAL A 139 -11.53 -3.99 -6.71
C VAL A 139 -10.57 -5.11 -7.10
N VAL A 140 -9.86 -5.64 -6.11
CA VAL A 140 -9.00 -6.81 -6.29
C VAL A 140 -9.49 -7.93 -5.39
N THR A 141 -9.75 -9.08 -6.00
CA THR A 141 -10.13 -10.31 -5.32
C THR A 141 -9.20 -11.45 -5.72
N SER A 142 -8.83 -12.30 -4.77
CA SER A 142 -7.99 -13.46 -5.03
C SER A 142 -8.50 -14.73 -4.36
N GLN A 143 -8.14 -15.88 -4.93
CA GLN A 143 -8.43 -17.18 -4.34
C GLN A 143 -7.58 -17.43 -3.09
N GLU A 144 -6.32 -17.00 -3.09
CA GLU A 144 -5.39 -17.09 -1.96
C GLU A 144 -4.82 -15.74 -1.52
N PRO A 145 -4.31 -15.60 -0.28
CA PRO A 145 -3.85 -14.32 0.23
C PRO A 145 -2.73 -13.70 -0.61
N ILE A 146 -2.90 -12.42 -0.93
CA ILE A 146 -1.97 -11.57 -1.68
C ILE A 146 -1.59 -10.31 -0.90
N SER A 147 -0.51 -9.65 -1.34
CA SER A 147 -0.22 -8.25 -1.01
C SER A 147 -0.39 -7.39 -2.25
N VAL A 148 -0.86 -6.16 -2.06
CA VAL A 148 -1.11 -5.20 -3.14
C VAL A 148 -0.36 -3.91 -2.83
N ILE A 149 0.45 -3.46 -3.78
CA ILE A 149 1.20 -2.20 -3.71
C ILE A 149 0.71 -1.31 -4.85
N GLN A 150 0.36 -0.06 -4.53
CA GLN A 150 -0.03 0.95 -5.49
C GLN A 150 1.14 1.89 -5.79
N TYR A 151 1.34 2.18 -7.08
CA TYR A 151 2.35 3.12 -7.59
C TYR A 151 1.69 4.21 -8.44
N LYS A 152 2.13 5.46 -8.32
CA LYS A 152 1.70 6.54 -9.21
C LYS A 152 2.54 6.56 -10.48
N GLU A 153 1.92 6.82 -11.63
CA GLU A 153 2.53 6.77 -12.99
C GLU A 153 3.56 7.89 -13.29
N SER A 154 3.92 8.77 -12.36
CA SER A 154 4.74 9.94 -12.74
C SER A 154 5.67 10.53 -11.69
N GLU A 155 5.36 10.36 -10.41
CA GLU A 155 6.17 10.85 -9.30
C GLU A 155 6.29 9.74 -8.26
N GLY A 156 7.32 9.83 -7.43
CA GLY A 156 7.63 8.89 -6.37
C GLY A 156 6.46 8.69 -5.41
N TYR A 157 5.73 7.61 -5.62
CA TYR A 157 4.64 7.19 -4.77
C TYR A 157 4.60 5.68 -4.81
N MET A 158 4.69 5.08 -3.62
CA MET A 158 4.55 3.65 -3.42
C MET A 158 3.87 3.48 -2.07
N THR A 159 2.68 2.89 -2.07
CA THR A 159 1.98 2.57 -0.83
C THR A 159 1.51 1.12 -0.84
N ILE A 160 1.61 0.43 0.29
CA ILE A 160 0.83 -0.80 0.49
C ILE A 160 -0.65 -0.44 0.61
N ILE A 161 -1.50 -1.25 -0.02
CA ILE A 161 -2.95 -1.17 0.13
C ILE A 161 -3.41 -2.18 1.18
N PRO A 162 -4.02 -1.73 2.29
CA PRO A 162 -4.60 -2.63 3.28
C PRO A 162 -5.78 -3.40 2.69
N GLY A 163 -5.89 -4.68 3.02
CA GLY A 163 -7.09 -5.47 2.72
C GLY A 163 -8.27 -5.03 3.58
N ILE A 164 -9.50 -5.32 3.15
CA ILE A 164 -10.73 -4.88 3.84
C ILE A 164 -10.76 -5.33 5.31
N ARG A 165 -10.26 -6.53 5.62
CA ARG A 165 -10.20 -7.06 6.99
C ARG A 165 -9.15 -6.42 7.89
N GLN A 166 -8.27 -5.59 7.32
CA GLN A 166 -7.23 -4.85 8.04
C GLN A 166 -7.65 -3.42 8.39
N PHE A 167 -8.87 -3.03 8.02
CA PHE A 167 -9.44 -1.75 8.37
C PHE A 167 -9.63 -1.61 9.89
N MET A 168 -9.54 -0.37 10.36
CA MET A 168 -9.66 0.00 11.77
C MET A 168 -10.77 1.04 11.93
N ASN A 169 -11.19 1.29 13.17
CA ASN A 169 -12.19 2.31 13.49
C ASN A 169 -11.56 3.66 13.88
N SER A 170 -10.24 3.71 14.05
CA SER A 170 -9.48 4.89 14.48
C SER A 170 -8.06 4.86 13.94
N TYR A 171 -7.58 6.02 13.52
CA TYR A 171 -6.23 6.24 13.00
C TYR A 171 -5.65 7.53 13.57
N SER A 172 -4.36 7.50 13.89
CA SER A 172 -3.54 8.68 14.18
C SER A 172 -2.44 8.77 13.12
N PHE A 173 -2.29 9.91 12.47
CA PHE A 173 -1.35 10.06 11.36
C PHE A 173 -0.82 11.49 11.26
N VAL A 174 0.27 11.68 10.52
CA VAL A 174 0.91 12.99 10.32
C VAL A 174 0.99 13.30 8.83
N ALA A 175 0.28 14.32 8.38
CA ALA A 175 0.49 14.87 7.05
C ALA A 175 1.75 15.77 7.08
N PRO A 176 2.77 15.51 6.24
CA PRO A 176 3.99 16.31 6.22
C PRO A 176 3.72 17.79 5.96
N GLU A 177 4.50 18.65 6.61
CA GLU A 177 4.70 20.01 6.12
C GLU A 177 5.49 19.92 4.82
N ALA A 178 4.82 20.20 3.73
CA ALA A 178 5.45 20.15 2.43
C ALA A 178 5.92 21.56 2.03
N SER A 179 6.95 21.60 1.18
CA SER A 179 7.38 22.82 0.50
C SER A 179 6.22 23.46 -0.28
N GLN A 180 6.37 24.73 -0.67
CA GLN A 180 5.38 25.43 -1.51
C GLN A 180 4.90 24.53 -2.66
N ASP A 181 3.59 24.53 -2.93
CA ASP A 181 2.89 23.76 -3.99
C ASP A 181 2.62 22.27 -3.74
N HIS A 182 2.37 21.86 -2.49
CA HIS A 182 1.95 20.50 -2.17
C HIS A 182 0.62 20.50 -1.41
N ASN A 183 -0.31 19.65 -1.82
CA ASN A 183 -1.56 19.43 -1.12
C ASN A 183 -1.56 18.06 -0.46
N ASN A 184 -2.08 18.00 0.76
CA ASN A 184 -2.21 16.77 1.52
C ASN A 184 -3.65 16.27 1.47
N TYR A 185 -3.81 14.97 1.32
CA TYR A 185 -5.09 14.32 1.16
C TYR A 185 -5.18 13.07 2.01
N ILE A 186 -6.42 12.68 2.32
CA ILE A 186 -6.75 11.37 2.84
C ILE A 186 -7.77 10.72 1.93
N SER A 187 -7.58 9.44 1.64
CA SER A 187 -8.57 8.60 0.98
C SER A 187 -9.14 7.61 1.99
N VAL A 188 -10.46 7.65 2.14
CA VAL A 188 -11.21 6.87 3.12
C VAL A 188 -12.08 5.85 2.39
N THR A 189 -11.77 4.57 2.57
CA THR A 189 -12.60 3.47 2.07
C THR A 189 -13.52 2.99 3.18
N ILE A 190 -14.83 3.20 3.04
CA ILE A 190 -15.82 2.91 4.10
C ILE A 190 -17.13 2.40 3.49
N LEU A 191 -17.95 1.69 4.27
CA LEU A 191 -19.34 1.42 3.89
C LEU A 191 -20.07 2.73 3.57
N SER A 192 -20.75 2.80 2.43
CA SER A 192 -21.44 4.00 1.95
C SER A 192 -22.45 4.54 2.97
N SER A 193 -23.17 3.64 3.64
CA SER A 193 -24.12 3.95 4.70
C SER A 193 -23.49 4.55 5.97
N ALA A 194 -22.19 4.35 6.19
CA ALA A 194 -21.48 4.77 7.39
C ALA A 194 -20.57 6.00 7.18
N SER A 195 -20.54 6.59 5.99
CA SER A 195 -19.68 7.75 5.66
C SER A 195 -19.89 8.95 6.60
N GLN A 196 -21.12 9.17 7.07
CA GLN A 196 -21.47 10.27 7.98
C GLN A 196 -20.94 10.09 9.42
N THR A 197 -20.48 8.89 9.77
CA THR A 197 -19.89 8.59 11.09
C THR A 197 -18.46 9.13 11.23
N LEU A 198 -17.81 9.50 10.13
CA LEU A 198 -16.42 9.93 10.12
C LEU A 198 -16.23 11.25 10.88
N ARG A 199 -15.18 11.32 11.70
CA ARG A 199 -14.70 12.54 12.34
C ARG A 199 -13.21 12.67 12.08
N LEU A 200 -12.81 13.83 11.59
CA LEU A 200 -11.43 14.29 11.51
C LEU A 200 -11.24 15.36 12.58
N ASP A 201 -10.34 15.13 13.52
CA ASP A 201 -10.05 16.02 14.65
C ASP A 201 -11.32 16.42 15.42
N GLY A 202 -12.17 15.43 15.69
CA GLY A 202 -13.43 15.57 16.41
C GLY A 202 -14.58 16.22 15.62
N LYS A 203 -14.38 16.63 14.37
CA LYS A 203 -15.39 17.30 13.54
C LYS A 203 -15.69 16.50 12.27
N PRO A 204 -16.89 16.63 11.67
CA PRO A 204 -17.13 16.08 10.33
C PRO A 204 -16.11 16.65 9.32
N PRO A 205 -15.50 15.81 8.46
CA PRO A 205 -14.60 16.29 7.41
C PRO A 205 -15.33 17.25 6.45
N ARG A 206 -14.70 18.38 6.08
CA ARG A 206 -15.37 19.45 5.30
C ARG A 206 -14.82 19.64 3.88
N GLN A 207 -13.54 19.35 3.65
CA GLN A 207 -12.84 19.63 2.40
C GLN A 207 -12.95 18.44 1.44
N LEU A 208 -14.17 18.07 1.04
CA LEU A 208 -14.40 16.97 0.11
C LEU A 208 -13.84 17.30 -1.27
N VAL A 209 -12.98 16.44 -1.80
CA VAL A 209 -12.34 16.60 -3.12
C VAL A 209 -12.94 15.65 -4.15
N GLY A 210 -13.34 14.46 -3.72
CA GLY A 210 -13.94 13.49 -4.62
C GLY A 210 -14.57 12.31 -3.91
N THR A 211 -15.51 11.68 -4.59
CA THR A 211 -16.14 10.43 -4.17
C THR A 211 -16.08 9.46 -5.34
N SER A 212 -15.74 8.20 -5.06
CA SER A 212 -15.71 7.15 -6.06
C SER A 212 -16.55 5.96 -5.62
N ASN A 213 -17.30 5.42 -6.58
CA ASN A 213 -18.09 4.21 -6.38
C ASN A 213 -17.19 2.97 -6.47
N VAL A 214 -17.45 1.99 -5.62
CA VAL A 214 -16.75 0.71 -5.62
C VAL A 214 -17.54 -0.28 -6.48
N GLN A 215 -16.85 -1.13 -7.22
CA GLN A 215 -17.49 -2.14 -8.08
C GLN A 215 -17.92 -3.38 -7.27
N PRO A 216 -18.88 -4.18 -7.76
CA PRO A 216 -19.20 -5.48 -7.16
C PRO A 216 -17.96 -6.38 -7.09
N PRO A 217 -17.80 -7.20 -6.01
CA PRO A 217 -18.81 -7.49 -4.99
C PRO A 217 -18.83 -6.51 -3.79
N PHE A 218 -18.05 -5.43 -3.81
CA PHE A 218 -17.93 -4.49 -2.69
C PHE A 218 -18.60 -3.13 -2.96
N ASN A 219 -19.62 -3.09 -3.81
CA ASN A 219 -20.33 -1.87 -4.18
C ASN A 219 -21.18 -1.23 -3.06
N ASN A 220 -21.23 -1.86 -1.89
CA ASN A 220 -21.71 -1.25 -0.65
C ASN A 220 -20.65 -0.36 0.05
N TYR A 221 -19.40 -0.37 -0.42
CA TYR A 221 -18.36 0.58 -0.03
C TYR A 221 -18.33 1.78 -0.97
N THR A 222 -17.73 2.87 -0.47
CA THR A 222 -17.35 4.05 -1.24
C THR A 222 -15.95 4.48 -0.84
N VAL A 223 -15.26 5.14 -1.76
CA VAL A 223 -14.00 5.82 -1.48
C VAL A 223 -14.28 7.32 -1.46
N VAL A 224 -13.96 7.98 -0.35
CA VAL A 224 -14.14 9.42 -0.17
C VAL A 224 -12.79 10.06 0.08
N THR A 225 -12.46 11.10 -0.67
CA THR A 225 -11.18 11.78 -0.58
C THR A 225 -11.36 13.20 -0.07
N PHE A 226 -10.61 13.56 0.97
CA PHE A 226 -10.62 14.90 1.56
C PHE A 226 -9.24 15.55 1.44
N ASN A 227 -9.21 16.86 1.23
CA ASN A 227 -8.01 17.68 1.43
C ASN A 227 -7.85 17.95 2.94
N ILE A 228 -6.62 17.89 3.44
CA ILE A 228 -6.29 18.12 4.84
C ILE A 228 -5.09 19.07 4.94
N THR A 229 -4.97 19.71 6.09
CA THR A 229 -3.79 20.51 6.41
C THR A 229 -2.58 19.62 6.70
N ALA A 230 -1.39 20.20 6.74
CA ALA A 230 -0.24 19.55 7.35
C ALA A 230 -0.43 19.43 8.87
N GLY A 231 0.29 18.48 9.48
CA GLY A 231 0.31 18.27 10.92
C GLY A 231 -0.28 16.92 11.35
N TYR A 232 -0.41 16.78 12.66
CA TYR A 232 -0.99 15.60 13.30
C TYR A 232 -2.51 15.62 13.22
N HIS A 233 -3.09 14.49 12.85
CA HIS A 233 -4.52 14.31 12.71
C HIS A 233 -4.98 13.00 13.34
N VAL A 234 -6.24 13.01 13.81
CA VAL A 234 -6.94 11.81 14.26
C VAL A 234 -8.22 11.65 13.46
N MET A 235 -8.38 10.49 12.81
CA MET A 235 -9.62 10.12 12.14
C MET A 235 -10.28 8.94 12.85
N ILE A 236 -11.57 9.07 13.14
CA ILE A 236 -12.38 8.02 13.78
C ILE A 236 -13.72 7.86 13.08
N SER A 237 -14.35 6.70 13.28
CA SER A 237 -15.81 6.59 13.18
C SER A 237 -16.42 6.80 14.57
N THR A 238 -17.54 7.52 14.64
CA THR A 238 -18.34 7.63 15.88
C THR A 238 -19.00 6.32 16.29
N GLU A 239 -19.07 5.34 15.39
CA GLU A 239 -19.65 4.02 15.64
C GLU A 239 -18.53 2.98 15.74
N THR A 240 -18.36 2.38 16.92
CA THR A 240 -17.20 1.54 17.24
C THR A 240 -17.07 0.26 16.41
N HIS A 241 -18.16 -0.20 15.81
CA HIS A 241 -18.22 -1.40 14.97
C HIS A 241 -17.94 -1.09 13.49
N ILE A 242 -17.90 0.19 13.11
CA ILE A 242 -17.59 0.62 11.75
C ILE A 242 -16.08 0.74 11.61
N THR A 243 -15.53 0.01 10.65
CA THR A 243 -14.13 0.10 10.24
C THR A 243 -14.01 0.70 8.85
N PHE A 244 -12.93 1.41 8.59
CA PHE A 244 -12.61 2.01 7.29
C PHE A 244 -11.12 1.88 7.01
N GLY A 245 -10.75 1.88 5.73
CA GLY A 245 -9.36 1.99 5.29
C GLY A 245 -8.97 3.44 5.15
N LEU A 246 -7.73 3.80 5.51
CA LEU A 246 -7.22 5.16 5.43
C LEU A 246 -5.84 5.18 4.78
N ILE A 247 -5.76 5.78 3.59
CA ILE A 247 -4.51 6.12 2.93
C ILE A 247 -4.28 7.61 3.06
N VAL A 248 -3.10 8.02 3.53
CA VAL A 248 -2.67 9.41 3.54
C VAL A 248 -1.73 9.59 2.35
N PHE A 249 -1.94 10.63 1.57
CA PHE A 249 -1.10 10.91 0.43
C PHE A 249 -1.01 12.40 0.16
N GLY A 250 0.02 12.80 -0.56
CA GLY A 250 0.18 14.18 -1.00
C GLY A 250 0.67 14.25 -2.43
N ILE A 251 0.28 15.32 -3.11
CA ILE A 251 0.62 15.57 -4.51
C ILE A 251 1.07 17.03 -4.60
N GLY A 252 2.29 17.20 -5.09
CA GLY A 252 2.82 18.48 -5.55
C GLY A 252 3.30 18.40 -6.99
N LYS A 253 3.89 19.48 -7.48
CA LYS A 253 4.33 19.61 -8.88
C LYS A 253 5.40 18.59 -9.30
N LEU A 254 6.29 18.24 -8.38
CA LEU A 254 7.48 17.41 -8.64
C LEU A 254 7.68 16.31 -7.57
N ALA A 255 6.72 16.12 -6.67
CA ALA A 255 6.84 15.15 -5.59
C ALA A 255 5.46 14.65 -5.20
N ALA A 256 5.39 13.38 -4.83
CA ALA A 256 4.23 12.78 -4.21
C ALA A 256 4.68 11.96 -2.99
N TYR A 257 3.75 11.59 -2.13
CA TYR A 257 3.97 10.59 -1.10
C TYR A 257 2.68 9.83 -0.83
N GLY A 258 2.78 8.63 -0.28
CA GLY A 258 1.63 7.83 0.12
C GLY A 258 2.02 6.83 1.19
N TYR A 259 1.13 6.60 2.15
CA TYR A 259 1.26 5.51 3.12
C TYR A 259 -0.11 5.15 3.72
N PRO A 260 -0.30 3.90 4.16
CA PRO A 260 -1.47 3.54 4.95
C PRO A 260 -1.35 4.13 6.35
N ALA A 261 -2.37 4.87 6.82
CA ALA A 261 -2.36 5.46 8.16
C ALA A 261 -2.27 4.42 9.29
N GLY A 262 -2.64 3.17 8.99
CA GLY A 262 -2.53 2.04 9.88
C GLY A 262 -3.04 0.76 9.22
N ILE A 263 -2.55 -0.38 9.69
CA ILE A 263 -2.97 -1.70 9.23
C ILE A 263 -3.19 -2.58 10.46
N LYS A 264 -4.40 -3.14 10.59
CA LYS A 264 -4.67 -4.14 11.62
C LYS A 264 -4.19 -5.50 11.14
N PHE A 265 -3.16 -6.04 11.79
CA PHE A 265 -2.80 -7.43 11.61
C PHE A 265 -3.67 -8.31 12.52
N GLY A 266 -4.24 -9.38 11.96
CA GLY A 266 -4.90 -10.40 12.77
C GLY A 266 -3.91 -11.05 13.75
N LYS A 267 -4.41 -11.59 14.86
CA LYS A 267 -3.61 -12.50 15.68
C LYS A 267 -3.17 -13.66 14.78
N SER A 268 -1.87 -13.94 14.74
CA SER A 268 -1.36 -15.12 14.04
C SER A 268 -2.05 -16.35 14.64
N ILE A 269 -2.72 -17.13 13.79
CA ILE A 269 -3.25 -18.45 14.16
C ILE A 269 -2.04 -19.37 14.41
#